data_AF-A0A960WZI7-F1
#
_entry.id   AF-A0A960WZI7-F1
#
_cell.length_a   1.000
_cell.length_b   1.000
_cell.length_c   1.000
_cell.angle_alpha   90.00
_cell.angle_beta   90.00
_cell.angle_gamma   90.00
#
_symmetry.space_group_name_H-M   'P 1'
#
loop_
_entity.id
_entity.type
_entity.pdbx_description
1 polymer ?
#
loop_
_entity_poly.entity_id
_entity_poly.type
_entity_poly.pdbx_seq_one_letter_code
_entity_poly.pdbx_strand_id
1 'polypeptide(L)'
;MLYGSKLSTSHLSRREALARLGGGFGGMALASLLGRAEASGSALHHRPSAKRVIQIFCPGGMSHVDTFDYKPELARRTGKPFDPEGKLQFFASKPGNCQG
;
A
#
# COMPACT_ATOMS: atom_id res chain seq x y z
N MET A 1 -25.55 -5.44 70.96
CA MET A 1 -25.31 -3.98 71.01
C MET A 1 -25.00 -3.53 69.59
N LEU A 2 -25.81 -2.61 69.07
CA LEU A 2 -25.98 -2.27 67.65
C LEU A 2 -24.95 -1.24 67.15
N TYR A 3 -24.80 -1.21 65.82
CA TYR A 3 -24.41 -0.06 64.97
C TYR A 3 -22.93 0.36 64.97
N GLY A 4 -22.24 0.61 63.87
CA GLY A 4 -22.56 0.65 62.45
C GLY A 4 -21.30 1.15 61.73
N SER A 5 -20.81 0.39 60.76
CA SER A 5 -19.68 0.81 59.92
C SER A 5 -20.09 2.03 59.09
N LYS A 6 -19.49 3.19 59.34
CA LYS A 6 -19.66 4.37 58.49
C LYS A 6 -19.17 4.05 57.07
N LEU A 7 -20.09 3.75 56.16
CA LEU A 7 -19.82 3.78 54.72
C LEU A 7 -19.60 5.24 54.34
N SER A 8 -18.34 5.64 54.26
CA SER A 8 -17.95 6.93 53.69
C SER A 8 -18.26 6.88 52.19
N THR A 9 -19.40 7.44 51.78
CA THR A 9 -19.72 7.64 50.38
C THR A 9 -18.86 8.80 49.89
N SER A 10 -17.69 8.49 49.32
CA SER A 10 -16.88 9.47 48.61
C SER A 10 -17.72 10.12 47.51
N HIS A 11 -18.03 11.41 47.66
CA HIS A 11 -18.75 12.17 46.64
C HIS A 11 -17.93 12.18 45.34
N LEU A 12 -18.32 11.36 44.36
CA LEU A 12 -17.72 11.39 43.03
C LEU A 12 -17.97 12.77 42.41
N SER A 13 -16.89 13.51 42.15
CA SER A 13 -17.02 14.77 41.42
C SER A 13 -17.52 14.49 40.01
N ARG A 14 -18.35 15.38 39.43
CA ARG A 14 -18.85 15.24 38.05
C ARG A 14 -17.72 15.01 37.05
N ARG A 15 -16.58 15.68 37.25
CA ARG A 15 -15.36 15.52 36.46
C ARG A 15 -14.82 14.09 36.52
N GLU A 16 -14.80 13.51 37.70
CA GLU A 16 -14.30 12.15 37.92
C GLU A 16 -15.27 11.10 37.37
N ALA A 17 -16.57 11.33 37.48
CA ALA A 17 -17.58 10.50 36.82
C ALA A 17 -17.43 10.55 35.28
N LEU A 18 -17.27 11.74 34.69
CA LEU A 18 -17.06 11.89 33.25
C LEU A 18 -15.72 11.28 32.78
N ALA A 19 -14.65 11.44 33.57
CA ALA A 19 -13.36 10.85 33.27
C ALA A 19 -13.42 9.31 33.30
N ARG A 20 -14.08 8.72 34.30
CA ARG A 20 -14.22 7.27 34.43
C ARG A 20 -15.14 6.66 33.38
N LEU A 21 -16.29 7.30 33.10
CA LEU A 21 -17.24 6.81 32.10
C LEU A 21 -16.72 7.00 30.67
N GLY A 22 -16.16 8.17 30.35
CA GLY A 22 -15.59 8.45 29.04
C GLY A 22 -14.32 7.62 28.76
N GLY A 23 -13.43 7.49 29.74
CA GLY A 23 -12.21 6.69 29.63
C GLY A 23 -12.49 5.18 29.56
N GLY A 24 -13.43 4.67 30.36
CA GLY A 24 -13.78 3.25 30.35
C GLY A 24 -14.52 2.82 29.08
N PHE A 25 -15.56 3.56 28.68
CA PHE A 25 -16.32 3.26 27.46
C PHE A 25 -15.48 3.48 26.19
N GLY A 26 -14.71 4.58 26.14
CA GLY A 26 -13.77 4.84 25.05
C GLY A 26 -12.69 3.77 24.95
N GLY A 27 -12.20 3.25 26.08
CA GLY A 27 -11.25 2.13 26.13
C GLY A 27 -11.81 0.85 25.51
N MET A 28 -13.08 0.52 25.76
CA MET A 28 -13.73 -0.64 25.13
C MET A 28 -13.90 -0.47 23.62
N ALA A 29 -14.29 0.73 23.17
CA ALA A 29 -14.39 1.04 21.74
C ALA A 29 -13.01 0.92 21.05
N LEU A 30 -11.96 1.44 21.69
CA LEU A 30 -10.59 1.33 21.20
C LEU A 30 -10.10 -0.13 21.17
N ALA A 31 -10.37 -0.92 22.21
CA ALA A 31 -10.02 -2.33 22.25
C ALA A 31 -10.73 -3.14 21.13
N SER A 32 -11.99 -2.81 20.83
CA SER A 32 -12.73 -3.39 19.71
C SER A 32 -12.13 -3.01 18.35
N LEU A 33 -11.74 -1.75 18.17
CA LEU A 33 -11.08 -1.28 16.95
C LEU A 33 -9.69 -1.90 16.77
N LEU A 34 -8.89 -2.01 17.83
CA LEU A 34 -7.59 -2.68 17.79
C LEU A 34 -7.73 -4.18 17.52
N GLY A 35 -8.70 -4.86 18.16
CA GLY A 35 -9.00 -6.26 17.86
C GLY A 35 -9.43 -6.49 16.40
N ARG A 36 -10.17 -5.55 15.81
CA ARG A 36 -10.49 -5.57 14.37
C ARG A 36 -9.30 -5.22 13.50
N ALA A 37 -8.41 -4.32 13.92
CA ALA A 37 -7.21 -3.96 13.18
C ALA A 37 -6.22 -5.13 13.09
N GLU A 38 -6.02 -5.85 14.19
CA GLU A 38 -5.23 -7.10 14.23
C GLU A 38 -5.88 -8.19 13.36
N ALA A 39 -7.21 -8.32 13.39
CA ALA A 39 -7.95 -9.23 12.52
C ALA A 39 -8.02 -8.76 11.04
N SER A 40 -7.73 -7.48 10.77
CA SER A 40 -7.71 -6.89 9.43
C SER A 40 -6.37 -7.04 8.72
N GLY A 41 -5.41 -7.72 9.35
CA GLY A 41 -4.36 -8.41 8.61
C GLY A 41 -5.06 -9.39 7.69
N SER A 42 -5.39 -8.91 6.48
CA SER A 42 -6.13 -9.63 5.45
C SER A 42 -5.57 -11.04 5.39
N ALA A 43 -6.29 -11.97 6.01
CA ALA A 43 -6.03 -13.38 5.86
C ALA A 43 -6.38 -13.65 4.40
N LEU A 44 -5.38 -13.48 3.53
CA LEU A 44 -5.50 -13.82 2.13
C LEU A 44 -6.14 -15.20 2.10
N HIS A 45 -7.34 -15.31 1.51
CA HIS A 45 -8.08 -16.58 1.45
C HIS A 45 -7.21 -17.72 0.88
N HIS A 46 -6.15 -17.36 0.16
CA HIS A 46 -5.09 -18.25 -0.30
C HIS A 46 -3.71 -17.78 0.16
N ARG A 47 -2.85 -18.74 0.49
CA ARG A 47 -1.42 -18.46 0.70
C ARG A 47 -0.83 -17.87 -0.59
N PRO A 48 -0.07 -16.77 -0.52
CA PRO A 48 0.59 -16.23 -1.71
C PRO A 48 1.59 -17.25 -2.24
N SER A 49 1.38 -17.70 -3.48
CA SER A 49 2.21 -18.70 -4.16
C SER A 49 3.44 -18.09 -4.83
N ALA A 50 3.37 -16.80 -5.19
CA ALA A 50 4.45 -16.10 -5.88
C ALA A 50 5.51 -15.59 -4.89
N LYS A 51 6.77 -15.97 -5.11
CA LYS A 51 7.92 -15.52 -4.31
C LYS A 51 8.41 -14.12 -4.70
N ARG A 52 8.20 -13.70 -5.96
CA ARG A 52 8.62 -12.41 -6.52
C ARG A 52 7.64 -11.96 -7.60
N VAL A 53 7.37 -10.67 -7.66
CA VAL A 53 6.50 -10.05 -8.67
C VAL A 53 7.31 -8.98 -9.40
N ILE A 54 7.30 -8.99 -10.74
CA ILE A 54 7.85 -7.93 -11.57
C ILE A 54 6.67 -7.23 -12.23
N GLN A 55 6.48 -5.94 -11.91
CA GLN A 55 5.48 -5.10 -12.55
C GLN A 55 6.14 -4.30 -13.68
N ILE A 56 5.77 -4.60 -14.91
CA ILE A 56 6.24 -3.89 -16.09
C ILE A 56 5.14 -2.91 -16.51
N PHE A 57 5.44 -1.62 -16.44
CA PHE A 57 4.54 -0.56 -16.91
C PHE A 57 4.88 -0.21 -18.36
N CYS A 58 4.02 -0.61 -19.30
CA CYS A 58 4.14 -0.27 -20.71
C CYS A 58 3.09 0.81 -21.04
N PRO A 59 3.44 2.11 -21.03
CA PRO A 59 2.52 3.16 -21.45
C PRO A 59 2.14 2.93 -22.93
N GLY A 60 0.85 2.71 -23.20
CA GLY A 60 0.36 2.38 -24.55
C GLY A 60 0.26 0.88 -24.85
N GLY A 61 0.61 0.01 -23.90
CA GLY A 61 0.50 -1.44 -24.02
C GLY A 61 1.68 -2.11 -24.73
N MET A 62 1.70 -3.43 -24.64
CA MET A 62 2.63 -4.30 -25.36
C MET A 62 2.09 -4.49 -26.78
N SER A 63 2.68 -3.83 -27.79
CA SER A 63 2.25 -4.06 -29.17
C SER A 63 2.77 -5.42 -29.67
N HIS A 64 1.98 -6.11 -30.49
CA HIS A 64 2.44 -7.37 -31.12
C HIS A 64 3.67 -7.15 -32.01
N VAL A 65 3.76 -5.94 -32.59
CA VAL A 65 4.88 -5.45 -33.40
C VAL A 65 6.16 -5.28 -32.57
N ASP A 66 6.06 -5.06 -31.27
CA ASP A 66 7.21 -4.90 -30.38
C ASP A 66 7.64 -6.19 -29.69
N THR A 67 6.86 -7.27 -29.78
CA THR A 67 7.13 -8.50 -29.03
C THR A 67 7.87 -9.56 -29.86
N PHE A 68 7.36 -9.87 -31.05
CA PHE A 68 7.73 -11.09 -31.77
C PHE A 68 8.10 -10.86 -33.23
N ASP A 69 8.07 -9.62 -33.71
CA ASP A 69 8.44 -9.32 -35.10
C ASP A 69 9.95 -9.17 -35.24
N TYR A 70 10.53 -9.94 -36.17
CA TYR A 70 11.96 -9.83 -36.48
C TYR A 70 12.20 -8.53 -37.24
N LYS A 71 13.01 -7.65 -36.67
CA LYS A 71 13.34 -6.33 -37.23
C LYS A 71 14.74 -6.36 -37.88
N PRO A 72 14.89 -6.77 -39.16
CA PRO A 72 16.19 -6.91 -39.82
C PRO A 72 16.97 -5.59 -39.90
N GLU A 73 16.27 -4.47 -39.98
CA GLU A 73 16.88 -3.14 -39.97
C GLU A 73 17.49 -2.77 -38.61
N LEU A 74 16.96 -3.31 -37.51
CA LEU A 74 17.51 -3.09 -36.17
C LEU A 74 18.87 -3.78 -36.05
N ALA A 75 18.96 -5.04 -36.50
CA ALA A 75 20.21 -5.82 -36.53
C ALA A 75 21.28 -5.17 -37.43
N ARG A 76 20.88 -4.61 -38.58
CA ARG A 76 21.79 -3.87 -39.48
C ARG A 76 22.32 -2.57 -38.88
N ARG A 77 21.58 -1.97 -37.95
CA ARG A 77 21.89 -0.68 -37.33
C ARG A 77 22.38 -0.82 -35.90
N THR A 78 22.70 -2.04 -35.44
CA THR A 78 23.19 -2.29 -34.09
C THR A 78 24.38 -1.37 -33.76
N GLY A 79 24.27 -0.65 -32.64
CA GLY A 79 25.27 0.32 -32.18
C GLY A 79 25.16 1.73 -32.79
N LYS A 80 24.30 1.97 -33.78
CA LYS A 80 24.02 3.31 -34.31
C LYS A 80 22.95 4.02 -33.46
N PRO A 81 22.97 5.36 -33.36
CA PRO A 81 21.92 6.10 -32.67
C PRO A 81 20.55 5.83 -33.31
N PHE A 82 19.54 5.57 -32.48
CA PHE A 82 18.17 5.28 -32.93
C PHE A 82 17.57 6.45 -33.71
N ASP A 83 17.83 7.67 -33.27
CA ASP A 83 17.45 8.90 -33.95
C ASP A 83 18.70 9.76 -34.19
N PRO A 84 19.32 9.67 -35.39
CA PRO A 84 20.52 10.42 -35.71
C PRO A 84 20.27 11.93 -35.83
N GLU A 85 19.02 12.35 -36.06
CA GLU A 85 18.64 13.76 -36.24
C GLU A 85 18.02 14.40 -34.99
N GLY A 86 17.66 13.58 -33.99
CA GLY A 86 17.11 14.04 -32.71
C GLY A 86 15.73 14.70 -32.81
N LYS A 87 14.97 14.41 -33.86
CA LYS A 87 13.65 14.99 -34.13
C LYS A 87 12.53 14.29 -33.36
N LEU A 88 12.73 13.04 -32.93
CA LEU A 88 11.73 12.33 -32.14
C LEU A 88 11.74 12.81 -30.69
N GLN A 89 10.59 13.33 -30.25
CA GLN A 89 10.32 13.63 -28.85
C GLN A 89 9.70 12.40 -28.20
N PHE A 90 10.46 11.74 -27.33
CA PHE A 90 9.96 10.64 -26.52
C PHE A 90 9.43 11.17 -25.19
N PHE A 91 8.31 10.63 -24.74
CA PHE A 91 7.67 11.04 -23.50
C PHE A 91 8.51 10.72 -22.23
N ALA A 92 9.36 9.68 -22.29
CA ALA A 92 10.01 9.14 -21.09
C ALA A 92 11.52 9.41 -20.99
N SER A 93 12.26 9.41 -22.09
CA SER A 93 13.73 9.57 -22.08
C SER A 93 14.33 9.74 -23.47
N LYS A 94 15.59 10.18 -23.56
CA LYS A 94 16.35 10.22 -24.81
C LYS A 94 16.62 8.78 -25.30
N PRO A 95 16.33 8.45 -26.57
CA PRO A 95 16.54 7.11 -27.10
C PRO A 95 18.04 6.79 -27.17
N GLY A 96 18.41 5.56 -26.86
CA GLY A 96 19.77 5.06 -26.96
C GLY A 96 20.14 4.60 -28.37
N ASN A 97 21.16 3.75 -28.47
CA ASN A 97 21.53 3.10 -29.73
C ASN A 97 20.56 1.96 -30.06
N CYS A 98 20.41 1.66 -31.35
CA CYS A 98 19.71 0.46 -31.80
C CYS A 98 20.40 -0.79 -31.23
N GLN A 99 19.64 -1.66 -30.58
CA GLN A 99 20.10 -2.94 -30.07
C GLN A 99 19.16 -4.03 -30.60
N GLY A 100 19.68 -4.86 -31.51
CA GLY A 100 18.95 -5.92 -32.19
C GLY A 100 19.90 -6.98 -32.74
#